data_AF-A0A8S2XX01-F1
#
_entry.id   AF-A0A8S2XX01-F1
#
_cell.length_a   1.000
_cell.length_b   1.000
_cell.length_c   1.000
_cell.angle_alpha   90.00
_cell.angle_beta   90.00
_cell.angle_gamma   90.00
#
_symmetry.space_group_name_H-M   'P 1'
#
loop_
_entity.id
_entity.type
_entity.pdbx_description
1 polymer ?
#
loop_
_entity_poly.entity_id
_entity_poly.type
_entity_poly.pdbx_seq_one_letter_code
_entity_poly.pdbx_strand_id
1 'polypeptide(L)'
;YHMYGVDIDTLNVYILQNGQIGKPVWTRSRNQGNQWLKGQYRIQSVSTYKIVFEGIAGSQGDIGIDDIVVYSSCPQETVRLCTFEDPTICGYQNINSQYKWTVARSDSPIISQFGPTEDHTDGTNQGI
;
A
#
# COMPACT_ATOMS: atom_id res chain seq x y z
N TYR A 1 13.85 1.59 -3.18
CA TYR A 1 14.73 2.38 -2.31
C TYR A 1 15.23 1.51 -1.18
N HIS A 2 16.45 1.75 -0.71
CA HIS A 2 17.03 1.12 0.48
C HIS A 2 17.58 2.24 1.36
N MET A 3 17.24 2.19 2.65
CA MET A 3 17.58 3.24 3.61
C MET A 3 17.88 2.58 4.96
N TYR A 4 19.14 2.25 5.21
CA TYR A 4 19.58 1.58 6.43
C TYR A 4 20.83 2.26 7.00
N GLY A 5 20.76 2.60 8.29
CA GLY A 5 21.81 3.31 9.01
C GLY A 5 21.28 3.89 10.32
N VAL A 6 22.17 4.19 11.25
CA VAL A 6 21.81 4.79 12.55
C VAL A 6 21.45 6.27 12.37
N ASP A 7 22.23 6.96 11.55
CA ASP A 7 22.08 8.38 11.29
C ASP A 7 21.69 8.62 9.82
N ILE A 8 20.92 7.71 9.22
CA ILE A 8 20.36 7.97 7.89
C ILE A 8 19.28 9.03 8.03
N ASP A 9 19.28 10.00 7.12
CA ASP A 9 18.33 11.11 7.20
C ASP A 9 17.16 10.90 6.22
N THR A 10 17.03 11.71 5.16
CA THR A 10 15.76 11.85 4.46
C THR A 10 15.90 11.73 2.94
N LEU A 11 14.99 11.00 2.30
CA LEU A 11 14.79 11.00 0.85
C LEU A 11 13.48 11.72 0.54
N ASN A 12 13.57 12.83 -0.17
CA ASN A 12 12.43 13.59 -0.67
C ASN A 12 12.30 13.42 -2.19
N VAL A 13 11.05 13.45 -2.67
CA VAL A 13 10.71 13.53 -4.09
C VAL A 13 9.86 14.77 -4.31
N TYR A 14 10.21 15.56 -5.31
CA TYR A 14 9.51 16.78 -5.70
C TYR A 14 9.09 16.73 -7.16
N ILE A 15 8.14 17.60 -7.49
CA ILE A 15 7.71 17.87 -8.85
C ILE A 15 8.11 19.29 -9.21
N LEU A 16 8.92 19.41 -10.27
CA LEU A 16 9.33 20.67 -10.86
C LEU A 16 8.46 20.95 -12.09
N GLN A 17 7.68 22.02 -12.03
CA GLN A 17 6.78 22.48 -13.10
C GLN A 17 6.95 23.98 -13.31
N ASN A 18 6.96 24.42 -14.56
CA ASN A 18 7.09 25.84 -14.92
C ASN A 18 8.30 26.54 -14.24
N GLY A 19 9.40 25.79 -14.03
CA GLY A 19 10.61 26.31 -13.38
C GLY A 19 10.54 26.42 -11.86
N GLN A 20 9.45 26.00 -11.21
CA GLN A 20 9.29 26.03 -9.75
C GLN A 20 9.23 24.62 -9.15
N ILE A 21 10.00 24.39 -8.10
CA ILE A 21 9.93 23.18 -7.27
C ILE A 21 8.83 23.39 -6.22
N GLY A 22 7.83 22.51 -6.21
CA GLY A 22 6.76 22.52 -5.21
C GLY A 22 7.19 21.97 -3.84
N LYS A 23 6.22 21.66 -2.99
CA LYS A 23 6.45 20.91 -1.75
C LYS A 23 6.83 19.45 -2.07
N PRO A 24 7.52 18.72 -1.16
CA PRO A 24 7.80 17.31 -1.37
C PRO A 24 6.49 16.54 -1.49
N VAL A 25 6.40 15.69 -2.51
CA VAL A 25 5.22 14.87 -2.81
C VAL A 25 5.33 13.47 -2.21
N TRP A 26 6.54 13.03 -1.90
CA TRP A 26 6.84 11.78 -1.22
C TRP A 26 8.11 11.96 -0.39
N THR A 27 8.07 11.48 0.86
CA THR A 27 9.19 11.57 1.80
C THR A 27 9.34 10.26 2.56
N ARG A 28 10.59 9.82 2.74
CA ARG A 28 10.97 8.80 3.72
C ARG A 28 12.12 9.34 4.55
N SER A 29 12.07 9.12 5.85
CA SER A 29 13.08 9.61 6.77
C SER A 29 13.49 8.50 7.73
N ARG A 30 14.75 8.52 8.16
CA ARG A 30 15.35 7.54 9.07
C ARG A 30 15.38 6.14 8.49
N ASN A 31 15.85 5.20 9.31
CA ASN A 31 16.00 3.80 8.97
C ASN A 31 14.67 3.17 8.54
N GLN A 32 14.65 2.55 7.35
CA GLN A 32 13.51 1.86 6.75
C GLN A 32 13.68 0.33 6.78
N GLY A 33 14.72 -0.17 7.46
CA GLY A 33 15.11 -1.58 7.52
C GLY A 33 16.16 -1.94 6.47
N ASN A 34 16.89 -3.03 6.74
CA ASN A 34 17.92 -3.53 5.82
C ASN A 34 17.30 -4.38 4.69
N GLN A 35 16.52 -3.74 3.84
CA GLN A 35 15.85 -4.37 2.70
C GLN A 35 15.50 -3.33 1.64
N TRP A 36 15.37 -3.79 0.39
CA TRP A 36 14.84 -2.95 -0.68
C TRP A 36 13.33 -2.85 -0.56
N LEU A 37 12.83 -1.61 -0.51
CA LEU A 37 11.41 -1.29 -0.43
C LEU A 37 10.95 -0.63 -1.73
N LYS A 38 9.76 -0.99 -2.19
CA LYS A 38 9.11 -0.34 -3.34
C LYS A 38 8.56 1.02 -2.91
N GLY A 39 8.93 2.07 -3.65
CA GLY A 39 8.33 3.41 -3.54
C GLY A 39 7.42 3.66 -4.73
N GLN A 40 6.25 4.25 -4.48
CA GLN A 40 5.29 4.59 -5.54
C GLN A 40 4.58 5.89 -5.19
N TYR A 41 4.40 6.73 -6.20
CA TYR A 41 3.65 7.97 -6.09
C TYR A 41 2.92 8.26 -7.40
N ARG A 42 1.63 8.62 -7.32
CA ARG A 42 0.82 8.98 -8.47
C ARG A 42 0.97 10.47 -8.76
N ILE A 43 1.61 10.80 -9.87
CA ILE A 43 1.72 12.19 -10.34
C ILE A 43 0.47 12.52 -11.14
N GLN A 44 -0.27 13.56 -10.73
CA GLN A 44 -1.36 14.14 -11.49
C GLN A 44 -0.91 15.49 -12.04
N SER A 45 -0.62 15.54 -13.34
CA SER A 45 -0.27 16.79 -14.01
C SER A 45 -0.77 16.80 -15.44
N VAL A 46 -1.22 17.98 -15.88
CA VAL A 46 -1.64 18.25 -17.27
C VAL A 46 -0.54 18.93 -18.08
N SER A 47 0.59 19.26 -17.46
CA SER A 47 1.73 19.93 -18.09
C SER A 47 3.00 19.10 -17.97
N THR A 48 4.01 19.39 -18.78
CA THR A 48 5.34 18.77 -18.65
C THR A 48 5.93 19.04 -17.28
N TYR A 49 6.56 18.03 -16.69
CA TYR A 49 7.17 18.11 -15.37
C TYR A 49 8.52 17.39 -15.35
N LYS A 50 9.33 17.68 -14.32
CA LYS A 50 10.50 16.90 -13.94
C LYS A 50 10.31 16.33 -12.54
N ILE A 51 10.77 15.11 -12.33
CA ILE A 51 10.83 14.48 -11.00
C ILE A 51 12.21 14.79 -10.43
N VAL A 52 12.24 15.32 -9.20
CA VAL A 52 13.49 15.67 -8.52
C VAL A 52 13.61 14.81 -7.27
N PHE A 53 14.70 14.05 -7.17
CA PHE A 53 15.05 13.27 -5.98
C PHE A 53 16.09 14.04 -5.17
N GLU A 54 15.85 14.20 -3.88
CA GLU A 54 16.77 14.84 -2.94
C GLU A 54 17.09 13.86 -1.82
N GLY A 55 18.35 13.47 -1.72
CA GLY A 55 18.87 12.76 -0.56
C GLY A 55 19.50 13.74 0.41
N ILE A 56 18.94 13.85 1.61
CA ILE A 56 19.58 14.47 2.75
C ILE A 56 20.42 13.38 3.41
N ALA A 57 21.73 13.53 3.35
CA ALA A 57 22.67 12.62 4.01
C ALA A 57 22.74 12.98 5.50
N GLY A 58 22.71 11.97 6.37
CA GLY A 58 23.18 12.14 7.73
C GLY A 58 24.60 11.62 7.90
N SER A 59 25.04 11.40 9.14
CA SER A 59 26.44 11.07 9.44
C SER A 59 26.85 9.64 9.13
N GLN A 60 25.91 8.69 9.12
CA GLN A 60 26.18 7.26 8.99
C GLN A 60 25.03 6.52 8.28
N GLY A 61 25.34 5.86 7.16
CA GLY A 61 24.40 5.10 6.33
C GLY A 61 24.23 5.70 4.93
N ASP A 62 23.57 4.96 4.04
CA ASP A 62 23.41 5.33 2.64
C ASP A 62 21.95 5.28 2.19
N ILE A 63 21.58 6.16 1.26
CA ILE A 63 20.28 6.15 0.58
C ILE A 63 20.49 5.59 -0.83
N GLY A 64 19.92 4.41 -1.10
CA GLY A 64 19.92 3.77 -2.42
C GLY A 64 18.58 3.91 -3.12
N ILE A 65 18.59 4.27 -4.40
CA ILE A 65 17.44 4.19 -5.31
C ILE A 65 17.85 3.42 -6.56
N ASP A 66 16.94 2.59 -7.07
CA ASP A 66 17.15 1.80 -8.29
C ASP A 66 15.80 1.51 -8.94
N ASP A 67 15.79 1.00 -10.17
CA ASP A 67 14.61 0.61 -10.95
C ASP A 67 13.53 1.71 -11.07
N ILE A 68 13.97 2.93 -11.40
CA ILE A 68 13.07 4.08 -11.57
C ILE A 68 12.32 3.95 -12.89
N VAL A 69 11.02 3.68 -12.81
CA VAL A 69 10.12 3.58 -13.97
C VAL A 69 8.98 4.59 -13.84
N VAL A 70 8.67 5.27 -14.95
CA VAL A 70 7.51 6.17 -15.06
C VAL A 70 6.52 5.57 -16.05
N TYR A 71 5.30 5.33 -15.57
CA TYR A 71 4.21 4.84 -16.39
C TYR A 71 3.26 5.98 -16.77
N SER A 72 2.76 5.98 -18.01
CA SER A 72 1.77 6.97 -18.48
C SER A 72 0.42 6.82 -17.78
N SER A 73 0.12 5.62 -17.29
CA SER A 73 -0.93 5.34 -16.33
C SER A 73 -0.31 4.64 -15.13
N CYS A 74 -0.59 5.09 -13.90
CA CYS A 74 -0.39 4.20 -12.76
C CYS A 74 -1.22 2.95 -13.07
N PRO A 75 -0.65 1.72 -13.00
CA PRO A 75 -1.48 0.54 -12.83
C PRO A 75 -2.46 0.93 -11.72
N GLN A 76 -3.77 0.79 -11.96
CA GLN A 76 -4.66 0.80 -10.81
C GLN A 76 -4.06 -0.27 -9.91
N GLU A 77 -3.54 0.16 -8.76
CA GLU A 77 -3.53 -0.72 -7.61
C GLU A 77 -5.02 -1.01 -7.47
N THR A 78 -5.49 -2.09 -8.09
CA THR A 78 -6.59 -2.81 -7.52
C THR A 78 -6.04 -3.14 -6.16
N VAL A 79 -6.34 -2.27 -5.19
CA VAL A 79 -6.27 -2.65 -3.80
C VAL A 79 -7.20 -3.85 -3.81
N ARG A 80 -6.63 -5.05 -3.91
CA ARG A 80 -7.36 -6.26 -3.60
C ARG A 80 -7.57 -6.11 -2.11
N LEU A 81 -8.66 -5.43 -1.78
CA LEU A 81 -9.22 -5.46 -0.45
C LEU A 81 -9.61 -6.91 -0.29
N CYS A 82 -8.75 -7.67 0.36
CA CYS A 82 -8.99 -9.06 0.68
C CYS A 82 -9.99 -9.12 1.81
N THR A 83 -11.24 -8.82 1.45
CA THR A 83 -12.42 -9.02 2.27
C THR A 83 -12.96 -10.43 2.01
N PHE A 84 -13.86 -10.89 2.86
CA PHE A 84 -14.57 -12.15 2.64
C PHE A 84 -15.60 -12.07 1.51
N GLU A 85 -15.78 -10.88 0.91
CA GLU A 85 -16.62 -10.64 -0.26
C GLU A 85 -15.95 -11.05 -1.58
N ASP A 86 -14.62 -11.24 -1.61
CA ASP A 86 -13.94 -11.70 -2.82
C ASP A 86 -14.31 -13.18 -3.08
N PRO A 87 -14.89 -13.54 -4.24
CA PRO A 87 -15.26 -14.92 -4.55
C PRO A 87 -14.08 -15.89 -4.56
N THR A 88 -12.87 -15.38 -4.74
CA THR A 88 -11.62 -16.16 -4.67
C THR A 88 -11.09 -16.29 -3.24
N ILE A 89 -11.80 -15.71 -2.26
CA ILE A 89 -11.42 -15.60 -0.84
C ILE A 89 -9.97 -15.17 -0.67
N CYS A 90 -9.44 -14.36 -1.60
CA CYS A 90 -8.02 -13.99 -1.66
C CYS A 90 -7.03 -15.15 -1.45
N GLY A 91 -7.39 -16.38 -1.86
CA GLY A 91 -6.56 -17.56 -1.64
C GLY A 91 -6.47 -18.04 -0.20
N TYR A 92 -7.30 -17.54 0.72
CA TYR A 92 -7.49 -18.13 2.04
C TYR A 92 -7.95 -19.58 1.90
N GLN A 93 -7.33 -20.47 2.67
CA GLN A 93 -7.63 -21.90 2.64
C GLN A 93 -7.97 -22.39 4.03
N ASN A 94 -8.97 -23.26 4.09
CA ASN A 94 -9.25 -24.05 5.28
C ASN A 94 -8.24 -25.19 5.35
N ILE A 95 -7.03 -24.88 5.84
CA ILE A 95 -5.97 -25.87 6.01
C ILE A 95 -6.43 -26.95 6.99
N ASN A 96 -6.04 -28.20 6.73
CA ASN A 96 -6.56 -29.39 7.40
C ASN A 96 -6.23 -29.39 8.91
N SER A 97 -7.08 -28.74 9.70
CA SER A 97 -6.97 -28.59 11.14
C SER A 97 -8.27 -29.08 11.81
N GLN A 98 -8.19 -29.33 13.10
CA GLN A 98 -9.35 -29.73 13.92
C GLN A 98 -10.42 -28.62 14.02
N TYR A 99 -10.09 -27.37 13.67
CA TYR A 99 -11.00 -26.23 13.67
C TYR A 99 -11.18 -25.71 12.25
N LYS A 100 -12.34 -25.98 11.66
CA LYS A 100 -12.72 -25.49 10.34
C LYS A 100 -13.55 -24.23 10.51
N TRP A 101 -13.11 -23.13 9.91
CA TRP A 101 -13.92 -21.93 9.80
C TRP A 101 -14.90 -22.06 8.63
N THR A 102 -16.09 -21.51 8.80
CA THR A 102 -17.11 -21.38 7.75
C THR A 102 -17.43 -19.91 7.58
N VAL A 103 -17.56 -19.49 6.34
CA VAL A 103 -17.91 -18.13 5.96
C VAL A 103 -19.36 -18.15 5.47
N ALA A 104 -20.22 -17.31 6.03
CA ALA A 104 -21.66 -17.35 5.78
C ALA A 104 -22.35 -16.03 6.16
N ARG A 105 -23.32 -15.65 5.33
CA ARG A 105 -24.15 -14.45 5.49
C ARG A 105 -25.07 -14.54 6.70
N SER A 106 -25.54 -13.39 7.18
CA SER A 106 -26.45 -13.29 8.33
C SER A 106 -27.81 -13.97 8.08
N ASP A 107 -28.23 -14.11 6.82
CA ASP A 107 -29.44 -14.83 6.41
C ASP A 107 -29.23 -16.35 6.23
N SER A 108 -28.01 -16.85 6.43
CA SER A 108 -27.69 -18.27 6.29
C SER A 108 -28.46 -19.10 7.32
N PRO A 109 -29.10 -20.22 6.93
CA PRO A 109 -29.83 -21.11 7.84
C PRO A 109 -28.98 -21.65 9.00
N ILE A 110 -27.65 -21.65 8.83
CA ILE A 110 -26.68 -22.12 9.82
C ILE A 110 -26.43 -21.08 10.92
N ILE A 111 -26.61 -19.79 10.62
CA ILE A 111 -26.15 -18.67 11.45
C ILE A 111 -27.29 -17.76 11.92
N SER A 112 -28.46 -17.82 11.28
CA SER A 112 -29.62 -16.92 11.49
C SER A 112 -30.15 -16.81 12.93
N GLN A 113 -29.70 -17.69 13.85
CA GLN A 113 -30.10 -17.68 15.26
C GLN A 113 -28.99 -17.22 16.25
N PHE A 114 -27.71 -17.24 15.85
CA PHE A 114 -26.58 -16.99 16.78
C PHE A 114 -25.46 -16.11 16.21
N GLY A 115 -25.50 -15.73 14.94
CA GLY A 115 -24.50 -14.82 14.37
C GLY A 115 -24.94 -13.36 14.32
N PRO A 116 -24.01 -12.47 13.95
CA PRO A 116 -24.31 -11.05 13.77
C PRO A 116 -25.29 -10.83 12.61
N THR A 117 -26.18 -9.84 12.75
CA THR A 117 -27.16 -9.48 11.73
C THR A 117 -26.56 -8.71 10.56
N GLU A 118 -25.39 -8.12 10.76
CA GLU A 118 -24.65 -7.31 9.80
C GLU A 118 -23.20 -7.81 9.74
N ASP A 119 -22.64 -7.78 8.54
CA ASP A 119 -21.23 -8.03 8.28
C ASP A 119 -20.36 -6.96 8.95
N HIS A 120 -19.10 -7.29 9.23
CA HIS A 120 -18.16 -6.36 9.86
C HIS A 120 -17.49 -5.41 8.84
N THR A 121 -17.42 -5.78 7.56
CA THR A 121 -16.58 -5.10 6.56
C THR A 121 -17.27 -3.88 5.98
N ASP A 122 -18.52 -4.05 5.57
CA ASP A 122 -19.37 -3.07 4.90
C ASP A 122 -20.55 -2.62 5.79
N GLY A 123 -20.81 -3.31 6.90
CA GLY A 123 -21.86 -2.97 7.86
C GLY A 123 -23.25 -3.24 7.31
N THR A 124 -23.40 -4.26 6.45
CA THR A 124 -24.65 -4.59 5.78
C THR A 124 -25.11 -6.01 6.10
N ASN A 125 -26.36 -6.34 5.80
CA ASN A 125 -26.82 -7.74 5.82
C ASN A 125 -26.53 -8.48 4.51
N GLN A 126 -25.83 -7.86 3.56
CA GLN A 126 -25.53 -8.41 2.25
C GLN A 126 -24.12 -8.99 2.15
N GLY A 127 -23.21 -8.54 3.02
CA GLY A 127 -21.85 -9.09 3.11
C GLY A 127 -21.78 -10.42 3.84
N ILE A 128 -20.58 -10.99 3.78
CA ILE A 128 -20.21 -12.34 4.16
C ILE A 128 -19.28 -12.34 5.39
#